data_AF-A0A948WZJ8-F1
#
_entry.id   AF-A0A948WZJ8-F1
#
_cell.length_a   1.000
_cell.length_b   1.000
_cell.length_c   1.000
_cell.angle_alpha   90.00
_cell.angle_beta   90.00
_cell.angle_gamma   90.00
#
_symmetry.space_group_name_H-M   'P 1'
#
loop_
_entity.id
_entity.type
_entity.pdbx_description
1 polymer ?
#
loop_
_entity_poly.entity_id
_entity_poly.type
_entity_poly.pdbx_seq_one_letter_code
_entity_poly.pdbx_strand_id
1 'polypeptide(L)'
;MRKIALALAVVLIVVMAFVYTLYFHQDLDPTKAHGNVDIQDSLLSFERAGKIVRLNVDEGAQVRKGDILAALDDQSLSHQLRIQFAQCEAEQALLTQYQNGYLPEEEESAKAAVNKAQSNVDLAAITYERNASLLKSKSISQQDYDSARAQYQQAQASLAEAQAQLALIERGYRDEIIRSQSARVSACQAQLSYLNYQVTTQSVIVAPFNGTVRTRTHELSDYVGAGETIFALTDEDNKRIRIYLSPAQLQLVKVGQEVSVEVPYHAPLKGMVSFISPTAMFTPKSVQTEDLRADLIYEVRVEVKDYEHLLRFGEAITVYLTGTAPDHSAEQLKRPASAATRASSTTTAPSSDTSTDNIATS
;
A
#
# COMPACT_ATOMS: atom_id res chain seq x y z
N MET A 1 31.87 -74.02 -41.20
CA MET A 1 31.63 -73.49 -39.84
C MET A 1 32.03 -72.02 -39.66
N ARG A 2 33.23 -71.58 -40.09
CA ARG A 2 33.67 -70.16 -39.98
C ARG A 2 32.72 -69.10 -40.59
N LYS A 3 32.11 -69.36 -41.76
CA LYS A 3 31.18 -68.42 -42.42
C LYS A 3 29.85 -68.24 -41.67
N ILE A 4 29.37 -69.29 -40.98
CA ILE A 4 28.12 -69.25 -40.20
C ILE A 4 28.35 -68.51 -38.88
N ALA A 5 29.50 -68.71 -38.24
CA ALA A 5 29.88 -67.97 -37.04
C ALA A 5 30.04 -66.46 -37.32
N LEU A 6 30.57 -66.10 -38.49
CA LEU A 6 30.68 -64.70 -38.92
C LEU A 6 29.31 -64.07 -39.18
N ALA A 7 28.38 -64.80 -39.79
CA ALA A 7 27.01 -64.32 -40.00
C ALA A 7 26.26 -64.10 -38.67
N LEU A 8 26.40 -65.03 -37.70
CA LEU A 8 25.80 -64.89 -36.37
C LEU A 8 26.38 -63.72 -35.58
N ALA A 9 27.69 -63.46 -35.67
CA ALA A 9 28.32 -62.32 -35.02
C ALA A 9 27.82 -60.98 -35.60
N VAL A 10 27.64 -60.90 -36.92
CA VAL A 10 27.09 -59.69 -37.56
C VAL A 10 25.64 -59.46 -37.15
N VAL A 11 24.80 -60.51 -37.11
CA VAL A 11 23.41 -60.39 -36.65
C VAL A 11 23.35 -59.91 -35.19
N LEU A 12 24.23 -60.42 -34.33
CA LEU A 12 24.28 -60.02 -32.93
C LEU A 12 24.71 -58.54 -32.76
N ILE A 13 25.63 -58.06 -33.59
CA ILE A 13 26.02 -56.63 -33.62
C ILE A 13 24.87 -55.76 -34.11
N VAL A 14 24.13 -56.19 -35.14
CA VAL A 14 22.97 -55.45 -35.65
C VAL A 14 21.84 -55.40 -34.62
N VAL A 15 21.58 -56.51 -33.92
CA VAL A 15 20.59 -56.55 -32.84
C VAL A 15 21.03 -55.69 -31.66
N MET A 16 22.31 -55.72 -31.26
CA MET A 16 22.81 -54.83 -30.22
C MET A 16 22.77 -53.36 -30.64
N ALA A 17 23.09 -53.02 -31.89
CA ALA A 17 22.97 -51.66 -32.41
C ALA A 17 21.51 -51.21 -32.42
N PHE A 18 20.58 -52.08 -32.81
CA PHE A 18 19.14 -51.81 -32.84
C PHE A 18 18.55 -51.62 -31.42
N VAL A 19 18.93 -52.48 -30.48
CA VAL A 19 18.55 -52.35 -29.06
C VAL A 19 19.19 -51.10 -28.45
N TYR A 20 20.44 -50.79 -28.79
CA TYR A 20 21.11 -49.57 -28.34
C TYR A 20 20.42 -48.32 -28.87
N THR A 21 20.02 -48.30 -30.15
CA THR A 21 19.25 -47.18 -30.71
C THR A 21 17.87 -47.04 -30.05
N LEU A 22 17.19 -48.14 -29.73
CA LEU A 22 15.89 -48.10 -29.07
C LEU A 22 15.96 -47.73 -27.58
N TYR A 23 17.02 -48.11 -26.87
CA TYR A 23 17.19 -47.77 -25.46
C TYR A 23 17.67 -46.33 -25.25
N PHE A 24 18.47 -45.78 -26.18
CA PHE A 24 18.99 -44.41 -26.07
C PHE A 24 18.10 -43.35 -26.75
N HIS A 25 17.13 -43.72 -27.60
CA HIS A 25 16.09 -42.80 -28.10
C HIS A 25 14.85 -42.85 -27.20
N GLN A 26 15.00 -42.47 -25.93
CA GLN A 26 13.84 -41.95 -25.21
C GLN A 26 13.65 -40.51 -25.68
N ASP A 27 12.87 -40.35 -26.76
CA ASP A 27 12.42 -39.02 -27.19
C ASP A 27 11.64 -38.41 -26.03
N LEU A 28 12.21 -37.39 -25.39
CA LEU A 28 11.48 -36.55 -24.46
C LEU A 28 10.32 -35.94 -25.23
N ASP A 29 9.09 -36.24 -24.80
CA ASP A 29 7.87 -35.71 -25.40
C ASP A 29 8.00 -34.18 -25.48
N PRO A 30 8.12 -33.59 -26.69
CA PRO A 30 8.41 -32.18 -26.85
C PRO A 30 7.27 -31.30 -26.31
N THR A 31 6.10 -31.88 -26.08
CA THR A 31 4.94 -31.18 -25.52
C THR A 31 4.97 -31.06 -24.00
N LYS A 32 5.88 -31.76 -23.30
CA LYS A 32 5.99 -31.73 -21.83
C LYS A 32 7.16 -30.88 -21.36
N ALA A 33 6.87 -29.97 -20.45
CA ALA A 33 7.85 -29.14 -19.78
C ALA A 33 7.83 -29.41 -18.28
N HIS A 34 8.99 -29.36 -17.65
CA HIS A 34 9.11 -29.50 -16.20
C HIS A 34 9.54 -28.17 -15.59
N GLY A 35 9.07 -27.96 -14.37
CA GLY A 35 9.30 -26.73 -13.65
C GLY A 35 8.91 -26.83 -12.20
N ASN A 36 8.88 -25.68 -11.55
CA ASN A 36 8.46 -25.56 -10.16
C ASN A 36 7.46 -24.43 -9.99
N VAL A 37 6.60 -24.59 -8.99
CA VAL A 37 5.73 -23.51 -8.52
C VAL A 37 6.61 -22.46 -7.82
N ASP A 38 6.43 -21.22 -8.21
CA ASP A 38 7.09 -20.03 -7.69
C ASP A 38 6.04 -19.04 -7.21
N ILE A 39 6.26 -18.43 -6.05
CA ILE A 39 5.33 -17.44 -5.52
C ILE A 39 6.08 -16.14 -5.27
N GLN A 40 5.44 -15.03 -5.61
CA GLN A 40 5.97 -13.71 -5.37
C GLN A 40 5.55 -13.24 -3.98
N ASP A 41 6.54 -12.96 -3.14
CA ASP A 41 6.29 -12.30 -1.86
C ASP A 41 6.30 -10.78 -2.03
N SER A 42 5.39 -10.11 -1.35
CA SER A 42 5.44 -8.67 -1.11
C SER A 42 6.08 -8.44 0.25
N LEU A 43 7.23 -7.77 0.25
CA LEU A 43 7.92 -7.39 1.48
C LEU A 43 7.28 -6.12 2.03
N LEU A 44 6.66 -6.23 3.20
CA LEU A 44 5.96 -5.14 3.87
C LEU A 44 6.87 -4.53 4.94
N SER A 45 6.98 -3.21 4.92
CA SER A 45 7.82 -2.43 5.81
C SER A 45 7.12 -1.14 6.24
N PHE A 46 7.60 -0.55 7.32
CA PHE A 46 7.16 0.79 7.71
C PHE A 46 7.90 1.86 6.90
N GLU A 47 7.23 2.94 6.53
CA GLU A 47 7.86 4.09 5.88
C GLU A 47 8.70 4.96 6.84
N ARG A 48 8.54 4.75 8.16
CA ARG A 48 9.33 5.43 9.19
C ARG A 48 9.98 4.45 10.16
N ALA A 49 10.96 4.96 10.89
CA ALA A 49 11.50 4.28 12.06
C ALA A 49 10.60 4.44 13.28
N GLY A 50 10.61 3.46 14.17
CA GLY A 50 9.89 3.51 15.44
C GLY A 50 9.86 2.18 16.17
N LYS A 51 9.25 2.18 17.36
CA LYS A 51 9.06 0.97 18.17
C LYS A 51 7.76 0.27 17.78
N ILE A 52 7.78 -1.05 17.55
CA ILE A 52 6.58 -1.83 17.27
C ILE A 52 5.78 -2.01 18.57
N VAL A 53 4.54 -1.53 18.61
CA VAL A 53 3.64 -1.65 19.79
C VAL A 53 2.45 -2.57 19.53
N ARG A 54 2.16 -2.87 18.27
CA ARG A 54 1.14 -3.83 17.88
C ARG A 54 1.67 -4.71 16.77
N LEU A 55 1.43 -6.00 16.92
CA LEU A 55 1.72 -7.02 15.93
C LEU A 55 0.57 -8.03 15.99
N ASN A 56 -0.29 -7.99 14.98
CA ASN A 56 -1.62 -8.59 15.01
C ASN A 56 -1.67 -9.98 14.37
N VAL A 57 -0.60 -10.39 13.69
CA VAL A 57 -0.53 -11.60 12.88
C VAL A 57 0.80 -12.33 13.09
N ASP A 58 0.73 -13.66 13.06
CA ASP A 58 1.87 -14.56 13.13
C ASP A 58 2.13 -15.21 11.76
N GLU A 59 3.26 -15.91 11.64
CA GLU A 59 3.58 -16.70 10.45
C GLU A 59 2.51 -17.78 10.21
N GLY A 60 2.11 -17.94 8.94
CA GLY A 60 1.03 -18.83 8.52
C GLY A 60 -0.38 -18.23 8.65
N ALA A 61 -0.53 -17.02 9.21
CA ALA A 61 -1.84 -16.39 9.32
C ALA A 61 -2.35 -15.91 7.95
N GLN A 62 -3.62 -16.20 7.65
CA GLN A 62 -4.33 -15.65 6.49
C GLN A 62 -4.85 -14.25 6.81
N VAL A 63 -4.65 -13.33 5.86
CA VAL A 63 -5.05 -11.93 5.98
C VAL A 63 -5.81 -11.48 4.74
N ARG A 64 -6.71 -10.52 4.93
CA ARG A 64 -7.46 -9.89 3.85
C ARG A 64 -6.89 -8.52 3.55
N LYS A 65 -7.11 -8.07 2.31
CA LYS A 65 -6.76 -6.72 1.90
C LYS A 65 -7.37 -5.69 2.87
N GLY A 66 -6.52 -4.81 3.40
CA GLY A 66 -6.90 -3.75 4.34
C GLY A 66 -6.76 -4.13 5.82
N ASP A 67 -6.47 -5.39 6.15
CA ASP A 67 -6.22 -5.79 7.54
C ASP A 67 -4.95 -5.11 8.06
N ILE A 68 -5.02 -4.60 9.29
CA ILE A 68 -3.87 -4.00 9.99
C ILE A 68 -3.01 -5.12 10.56
N LEU A 69 -1.77 -5.22 10.07
CA LEU A 69 -0.85 -6.30 10.43
C LEU A 69 0.06 -5.90 11.60
N ALA A 70 0.54 -4.66 11.62
CA ALA A 70 1.37 -4.12 12.69
C ALA A 70 1.25 -2.60 12.78
N ALA A 71 1.60 -2.04 13.94
CA ALA A 71 1.69 -0.60 14.14
C ALA A 71 2.85 -0.21 15.06
N LEU A 72 3.46 0.93 14.75
CA LEU A 72 4.47 1.59 15.57
C LEU A 72 3.83 2.44 16.68
N ASP A 73 4.63 2.75 17.70
CA ASP A 73 4.30 3.73 18.73
C ASP A 73 4.04 5.10 18.07
N ASP A 74 2.81 5.58 18.22
CA ASP A 74 2.33 6.84 17.70
C ASP A 74 1.98 7.84 18.80
N GLN A 75 2.30 7.57 20.08
CA GLN A 75 1.91 8.44 21.20
C GLN A 75 2.40 9.87 20.99
N SER A 76 3.66 10.06 20.65
CA SER A 76 4.24 11.38 20.38
C SER A 76 3.55 12.09 19.21
N LEU A 77 3.23 11.35 18.13
CA LEU A 77 2.53 11.87 16.96
C LEU A 77 1.08 12.24 17.29
N SER A 78 0.39 11.45 18.11
CA SER A 78 -0.98 11.72 18.53
C SER A 78 -1.06 13.01 19.36
N HIS A 79 -0.07 13.26 20.23
CA HIS A 79 0.06 14.52 20.96
C HIS A 79 0.34 15.70 20.02
N GLN A 80 1.26 15.55 19.06
CA GLN A 80 1.54 16.58 18.06
C GLN A 80 0.31 16.89 17.20
N LEU A 81 -0.45 15.87 16.80
CA LEU A 81 -1.68 16.03 16.02
C LEU A 81 -2.72 16.84 16.80
N ARG A 82 -2.90 16.56 18.10
CA ARG A 82 -3.81 17.34 18.97
C ARG A 82 -3.37 18.80 19.12
N ILE A 83 -2.07 19.04 19.29
CA ILE A 83 -1.52 20.40 19.37
C ILE A 83 -1.75 21.13 18.05
N GLN A 84 -1.43 20.49 16.93
CA GLN A 84 -1.59 21.08 15.59
C GLN A 84 -3.06 21.35 15.27
N PHE A 85 -3.97 20.46 15.67
CA PHE A 85 -5.40 20.64 15.51
C PHE A 85 -5.90 21.89 16.24
N ALA A 86 -5.55 22.05 17.52
CA ALA A 86 -5.91 23.23 18.31
C ALA A 86 -5.33 24.53 17.72
N GLN A 87 -4.11 24.47 17.16
CA GLN A 87 -3.53 25.61 16.44
C GLN A 87 -4.35 25.97 15.20
N CYS A 88 -4.78 24.98 14.41
CA CYS A 88 -5.60 25.25 13.23
C CYS A 88 -6.98 25.80 13.57
N GLU A 89 -7.59 25.34 14.67
CA GLU A 89 -8.83 25.92 15.19
C GLU A 89 -8.64 27.39 15.59
N ALA A 90 -7.52 27.74 16.25
CA ALA A 90 -7.22 29.13 16.59
C ALA A 90 -7.05 30.03 15.35
N GLU A 91 -6.32 29.56 14.33
CA GLU A 91 -6.16 30.30 13.07
C GLU A 91 -7.49 30.46 12.31
N GLN A 92 -8.35 29.45 12.37
CA GLN A 92 -9.70 29.49 11.77
C GLN A 92 -10.62 30.46 12.52
N ALA A 93 -10.54 30.50 13.85
CA ALA A 93 -11.29 31.45 14.66
C ALA A 93 -10.88 32.89 14.33
N LEU A 94 -9.58 33.16 14.17
CA LEU A 94 -9.08 34.48 13.74
C LEU A 94 -9.54 34.85 12.33
N LEU A 95 -9.55 33.90 11.38
CA LEU A 95 -10.10 34.16 10.05
C LEU A 95 -11.58 34.55 10.13
N THR A 96 -12.35 33.82 10.93
CA THR A 96 -13.78 34.08 11.13
C THR A 96 -14.00 35.45 11.77
N GLN A 97 -13.15 35.86 12.71
CA GLN A 97 -13.17 37.20 13.29
C GLN A 97 -12.94 38.28 12.22
N TYR A 98 -11.94 38.12 11.34
CA TYR A 98 -11.69 39.11 10.27
C TYR A 98 -12.81 39.16 9.22
N GLN A 99 -13.47 38.02 8.96
CA GLN A 99 -14.61 37.95 8.03
C GLN A 99 -15.87 38.57 8.61
N ASN A 100 -16.12 38.39 9.91
CA ASN A 100 -17.25 38.99 10.60
C ASN A 100 -17.07 40.50 10.80
N GLY A 101 -15.83 41.00 10.79
CA GLY A 101 -15.54 42.41 10.90
C GLY A 101 -15.63 42.93 12.34
N TYR A 102 -16.09 44.17 12.47
CA TYR A 102 -16.27 44.84 13.76
C TYR A 102 -17.59 44.46 14.42
N LEU A 103 -17.66 44.61 15.73
CA LEU A 103 -18.87 44.33 16.50
C LEU A 103 -19.95 45.39 16.22
N PRO A 104 -21.25 45.02 16.20
CA PRO A 104 -22.34 45.99 16.05
C PRO A 104 -22.29 47.12 17.07
N GLU A 105 -21.84 46.84 18.30
CA GLU A 105 -21.68 47.82 19.37
C GLU A 105 -20.59 48.85 19.06
N GLU A 106 -19.53 48.44 18.35
CA GLU A 106 -18.46 49.36 17.91
C GLU A 106 -18.96 50.29 16.80
N GLU A 107 -19.76 49.75 15.86
CA GLU A 107 -20.41 50.53 14.81
C GLU A 107 -21.40 51.54 15.38
N GLU A 108 -22.23 51.13 16.35
CA GLU A 108 -23.18 52.01 17.03
C GLU A 108 -22.48 53.16 17.78
N SER A 109 -21.39 52.84 18.49
CA SER A 109 -20.56 53.85 19.17
C SER A 109 -19.98 54.87 18.19
N ALA A 110 -19.49 54.42 17.03
CA ALA A 110 -18.99 55.30 15.98
C ALA A 110 -20.11 56.17 15.37
N LYS A 111 -21.30 55.62 15.15
CA LYS A 111 -22.49 56.39 14.72
C LYS A 111 -22.88 57.44 15.74
N ALA A 112 -22.86 57.11 17.03
CA ALA A 112 -23.12 58.06 18.11
C ALA A 112 -22.09 59.20 18.13
N ALA A 113 -20.82 58.90 17.88
CA ALA A 113 -19.77 59.91 17.77
C ALA A 113 -20.00 60.87 16.59
N VAL A 114 -20.42 60.34 15.42
CA VAL A 114 -20.82 61.17 14.26
C VAL A 114 -22.00 62.06 14.61
N ASN A 115 -23.04 61.52 15.25
CA ASN A 115 -24.22 62.30 15.65
C ASN A 115 -23.86 63.44 16.62
N LYS A 116 -22.97 63.17 17.59
CA LYS A 116 -22.46 64.19 18.52
C LYS A 116 -21.67 65.27 17.78
N ALA A 117 -20.77 64.89 16.88
CA ALA A 117 -20.00 65.84 16.09
C ALA A 117 -20.90 66.70 15.19
N GLN A 118 -21.93 66.11 14.59
CA GLN A 118 -22.93 66.82 13.79
C GLN A 118 -23.67 67.87 14.63
N SER A 119 -24.10 67.50 15.83
CA SER A 119 -24.79 68.42 16.75
C SER A 119 -23.92 69.63 17.12
N ASN A 120 -22.60 69.42 17.27
CA ASN A 120 -21.65 70.49 17.50
C ASN A 120 -21.47 71.42 16.28
N VAL A 121 -21.44 70.85 15.07
CA VAL A 121 -21.42 71.61 13.82
C VAL A 121 -22.66 72.49 13.71
N ASP A 122 -23.84 71.95 14.01
CA ASP A 122 -25.11 72.68 13.93
C ASP A 122 -25.12 73.88 14.89
N LEU A 123 -24.69 73.69 16.13
CA LEU A 123 -24.58 74.79 17.11
C LEU A 123 -23.55 75.85 16.68
N ALA A 124 -22.40 75.42 16.16
CA ALA A 124 -21.35 76.33 15.70
C ALA A 124 -21.78 77.09 14.44
N ALA A 125 -22.52 76.46 13.53
CA ALA A 125 -23.10 77.09 12.34
C ALA A 125 -24.08 78.20 12.72
N ILE A 126 -25.04 77.90 13.61
CA ILE A 126 -26.01 78.90 14.12
C ILE A 126 -25.27 80.08 14.75
N THR A 127 -24.23 79.83 15.54
CA THR A 127 -23.46 80.89 16.21
C THR A 127 -22.66 81.73 15.22
N TYR A 128 -22.03 81.09 14.23
CA TYR A 128 -21.33 81.76 13.15
C TYR A 128 -22.26 82.65 12.33
N GLU A 129 -23.44 82.15 11.92
CA GLU A 129 -24.44 82.91 11.16
C GLU A 129 -25.00 84.09 11.95
N ARG A 130 -25.27 83.89 13.25
CA ARG A 130 -25.69 84.96 14.16
C ARG A 130 -24.63 86.05 14.25
N ASN A 131 -23.36 85.68 14.47
CA ASN A 131 -22.25 86.63 14.57
C ASN A 131 -21.99 87.33 13.23
N ALA A 132 -22.12 86.65 12.10
CA ALA A 132 -22.01 87.24 10.77
C ALA A 132 -23.07 88.34 10.55
N SER A 133 -24.29 88.12 11.04
CA SER A 133 -25.37 89.11 10.98
C SER A 133 -25.12 90.30 11.91
N LEU A 134 -24.64 90.06 13.13
CA LEU A 134 -24.32 91.11 14.11
C LEU A 134 -23.10 91.95 13.74
N LEU A 135 -22.12 91.39 13.03
CA LEU A 135 -20.97 92.15 12.51
C LEU A 135 -21.41 93.17 11.46
N LYS A 136 -22.37 92.80 10.58
CA LYS A 136 -22.94 93.72 9.57
C LYS A 136 -23.65 94.91 10.21
N SER A 137 -24.31 94.71 11.36
CA SER A 137 -24.92 95.78 12.16
C SER A 137 -23.93 96.49 13.09
N LYS A 138 -22.62 96.17 13.01
CA LYS A 138 -21.55 96.69 13.87
C LYS A 138 -21.77 96.48 15.37
N SER A 139 -22.46 95.40 15.74
CA SER A 139 -22.86 95.08 17.12
C SER A 139 -21.87 94.18 17.88
N ILE A 140 -20.87 93.62 17.19
CA ILE A 140 -19.78 92.80 17.77
C ILE A 140 -18.43 93.17 17.15
N SER A 141 -17.33 92.70 17.74
CA SER A 141 -15.98 92.92 17.20
C SER A 141 -15.64 91.95 16.06
N GLN A 142 -14.66 92.31 15.22
CA GLN A 142 -14.11 91.42 14.20
C GLN A 142 -13.52 90.14 14.82
N GLN A 143 -12.90 90.26 15.99
CA GLN A 143 -12.33 89.13 16.73
C GLN A 143 -13.39 88.10 17.13
N ASP A 144 -14.59 88.54 17.55
CA ASP A 144 -15.69 87.64 17.93
C ASP A 144 -16.26 86.88 16.73
N TYR A 145 -16.33 87.54 15.57
CA TYR A 145 -16.70 86.89 14.31
C TYR A 145 -15.64 85.87 13.88
N ASP A 146 -14.36 86.23 13.90
CA ASP A 146 -13.27 85.34 13.50
C ASP A 146 -13.15 84.14 14.44
N SER A 147 -13.41 84.33 15.75
CA SER A 147 -13.48 83.24 16.73
C SER A 147 -14.62 82.27 16.42
N ALA A 148 -15.84 82.77 16.14
CA ALA A 148 -16.97 81.92 15.77
C ALA A 148 -16.75 81.18 14.44
N ARG A 149 -16.12 81.85 13.46
CA ARG A 149 -15.72 81.22 12.19
C ARG A 149 -14.73 80.09 12.42
N ALA A 150 -13.71 80.31 13.24
CA ALA A 150 -12.71 79.30 13.57
C ALA A 150 -13.34 78.11 14.31
N GLN A 151 -14.26 78.35 15.25
CA GLN A 151 -14.99 77.29 15.95
C GLN A 151 -15.87 76.46 15.02
N TYR A 152 -16.54 77.09 14.06
CA TYR A 152 -17.32 76.38 13.05
C TYR A 152 -16.44 75.50 12.16
N GLN A 153 -15.32 76.03 11.67
CA GLN A 153 -14.35 75.26 10.88
C GLN A 153 -13.76 74.09 11.66
N GLN A 154 -13.45 74.29 12.95
CA GLN A 154 -12.99 73.22 13.83
C GLN A 154 -14.05 72.13 14.01
N ALA A 155 -15.32 72.51 14.22
CA ALA A 155 -16.41 71.54 14.36
C ALA A 155 -16.61 70.72 13.08
N GLN A 156 -16.52 71.35 11.90
CA GLN A 156 -16.60 70.66 10.61
C GLN A 156 -15.46 69.64 10.44
N ALA A 157 -14.24 70.02 10.81
CA ALA A 157 -13.09 69.11 10.75
C ALA A 157 -13.29 67.89 11.68
N SER A 158 -13.80 68.11 12.89
CA SER A 158 -14.11 67.03 13.84
C SER A 158 -15.24 66.11 13.37
N LEU A 159 -16.24 66.64 12.65
CA LEU A 159 -17.27 65.81 12.01
C LEU A 159 -16.67 64.95 10.89
N ALA A 160 -15.84 65.53 10.03
CA ALA A 160 -15.19 64.79 8.94
C ALA A 160 -14.30 63.65 9.48
N GLU A 161 -13.59 63.89 10.59
CA GLU A 161 -12.82 62.87 11.31
C GLU A 161 -13.70 61.73 11.83
N ALA A 162 -14.82 62.05 12.51
CA ALA A 162 -15.75 61.04 13.02
C ALA A 162 -16.39 60.21 11.88
N GLN A 163 -16.74 60.85 10.76
CA GLN A 163 -17.28 60.17 9.58
C GLN A 163 -16.24 59.25 8.93
N ALA A 164 -14.98 59.68 8.84
CA ALA A 164 -13.91 58.84 8.32
C ALA A 164 -13.68 57.61 9.19
N GLN A 165 -13.77 57.75 10.52
CA GLN A 165 -13.66 56.63 11.45
C GLN A 165 -14.81 55.63 11.30
N LEU A 166 -16.06 56.11 11.17
CA LEU A 166 -17.21 55.24 10.91
C LEU A 166 -17.04 54.48 9.58
N ALA A 167 -16.61 55.18 8.52
CA ALA A 167 -16.39 54.57 7.21
C ALA A 167 -15.29 53.49 7.21
N LEU A 168 -14.29 53.58 8.11
CA LEU A 168 -13.29 52.53 8.30
C LEU A 168 -13.90 51.29 8.97
N ILE A 169 -14.78 51.47 9.95
CA ILE A 169 -15.48 50.37 10.64
C ILE A 169 -16.44 49.67 9.68
N GLU A 170 -17.26 50.42 8.94
CA GLU A 170 -18.22 49.88 7.98
C GLU A 170 -17.55 49.13 6.81
N ARG A 171 -16.33 49.53 6.43
CA ARG A 171 -15.55 48.81 5.41
C ARG A 171 -15.01 47.48 5.92
N GLY A 172 -14.79 47.35 7.23
CA GLY A 172 -14.21 46.16 7.84
C GLY A 172 -12.72 45.95 7.48
N TYR A 173 -12.28 44.71 7.62
CA TYR A 173 -10.90 44.34 7.33
C TYR A 173 -10.63 44.31 5.83
N ARG A 174 -9.39 44.65 5.45
CA ARG A 174 -8.95 44.60 4.07
C ARG A 174 -8.85 43.16 3.56
N ASP A 175 -9.18 42.95 2.29
CA ASP A 175 -9.07 41.64 1.62
C ASP A 175 -7.66 41.04 1.68
N GLU A 176 -6.59 41.86 1.70
CA GLU A 176 -5.23 41.33 1.83
C GLU A 176 -4.98 40.69 3.20
N ILE A 177 -5.62 41.20 4.26
CA ILE A 177 -5.53 40.63 5.61
C ILE A 177 -6.29 39.30 5.64
N ILE A 178 -7.52 39.28 5.11
CA ILE A 178 -8.35 38.07 5.06
C ILE A 178 -7.65 36.98 4.24
N ARG A 179 -7.08 37.32 3.07
CA ARG A 179 -6.33 36.36 2.23
C ARG A 179 -5.05 35.86 2.89
N SER A 180 -4.32 36.73 3.58
CA SER A 180 -3.13 36.33 4.35
C SER A 180 -3.52 35.35 5.46
N GLN A 181 -4.61 35.62 6.17
CA GLN A 181 -5.11 34.74 7.23
C GLN A 181 -5.65 33.40 6.67
N SER A 182 -6.34 33.40 5.54
CA SER A 182 -6.80 32.15 4.90
C SER A 182 -5.63 31.28 4.43
N ALA A 183 -4.52 31.89 3.99
CA ALA A 183 -3.31 31.17 3.65
C ALA A 183 -2.67 30.51 4.89
N ARG A 184 -2.72 31.16 6.05
CA ARG A 184 -2.25 30.58 7.33
C ARG A 184 -3.08 29.37 7.75
N VAL A 185 -4.40 29.47 7.65
CA VAL A 185 -5.31 28.34 7.87
C VAL A 185 -4.97 27.18 6.96
N SER A 186 -4.80 27.45 5.66
CA SER A 186 -4.48 26.42 4.66
C SER A 186 -3.14 25.73 4.94
N ALA A 187 -2.11 26.50 5.33
CA ALA A 187 -0.81 25.96 5.72
C ALA A 187 -0.91 25.09 6.98
N CYS A 188 -1.70 25.51 7.96
CA CYS A 188 -1.94 24.72 9.18
C CYS A 188 -2.65 23.39 8.85
N GLN A 189 -3.68 23.43 8.01
CA GLN A 189 -4.41 22.23 7.57
C GLN A 189 -3.52 21.25 6.80
N ALA A 190 -2.60 21.76 5.97
CA ALA A 190 -1.61 20.94 5.27
C ALA A 190 -0.67 20.24 6.27
N GLN A 191 -0.21 20.95 7.29
CA GLN A 191 0.63 20.38 8.36
C GLN A 191 -0.12 19.31 9.17
N LEU A 192 -1.39 19.56 9.50
CA LEU A 192 -2.25 18.59 10.19
C LEU A 192 -2.45 17.32 9.34
N SER A 193 -2.69 17.49 8.04
CA SER A 193 -2.85 16.37 7.10
C SER A 193 -1.58 15.53 6.98
N TYR A 194 -0.41 16.18 6.99
CA TYR A 194 0.87 15.48 7.00
C TYR A 194 1.08 14.67 8.28
N LEU A 195 0.79 15.24 9.46
CA LEU A 195 0.84 14.50 10.73
C LEU A 195 -0.15 13.32 10.75
N ASN A 196 -1.32 13.47 10.13
CA ASN A 196 -2.29 12.38 10.03
C ASN A 196 -1.81 11.27 9.08
N TYR A 197 -1.23 11.61 7.92
CA TYR A 197 -0.57 10.65 7.02
C TYR A 197 0.52 9.90 7.77
N GLN A 198 1.28 10.63 8.59
CA GLN A 198 2.28 10.06 9.44
C GLN A 198 1.67 8.97 10.34
N VAL A 199 0.65 9.26 11.14
CA VAL A 199 0.03 8.27 12.03
C VAL A 199 -0.59 7.09 11.27
N THR A 200 -1.34 7.37 10.20
CA THR A 200 -2.22 6.37 9.56
C THR A 200 -1.53 5.50 8.52
N THR A 201 -0.56 6.04 7.79
CA THR A 201 0.07 5.32 6.65
C THR A 201 1.47 4.88 6.98
N GLN A 202 2.30 5.76 7.54
CA GLN A 202 3.70 5.44 7.76
C GLN A 202 3.96 4.66 9.06
N SER A 203 3.05 4.75 10.03
CA SER A 203 3.13 4.03 11.33
C SER A 203 2.42 2.70 11.32
N VAL A 204 1.73 2.32 10.24
CA VAL A 204 0.85 1.16 10.20
C VAL A 204 1.13 0.36 8.94
N ILE A 205 1.29 -0.96 9.08
CA ILE A 205 1.36 -1.87 7.93
C ILE A 205 -0.02 -2.46 7.72
N VAL A 206 -0.55 -2.26 6.51
CA VAL A 206 -1.81 -2.85 6.05
C VAL A 206 -1.55 -3.87 4.96
N ALA A 207 -2.34 -4.94 4.92
CA ALA A 207 -2.25 -5.93 3.85
C ALA A 207 -2.70 -5.33 2.50
N PRO A 208 -1.84 -5.30 1.47
CA PRO A 208 -2.19 -4.73 0.15
C PRO A 208 -3.15 -5.62 -0.66
N PHE A 209 -3.17 -6.92 -0.38
CA PHE A 209 -4.00 -7.94 -1.02
C PHE A 209 -4.30 -9.09 -0.03
N ASN A 210 -5.18 -10.00 -0.41
CA ASN A 210 -5.47 -11.21 0.38
C ASN A 210 -4.29 -12.18 0.26
N GLY A 211 -3.82 -12.76 1.34
CA GLY A 211 -2.71 -13.69 1.29
C GLY A 211 -2.35 -14.26 2.64
N THR A 212 -1.22 -14.94 2.69
CA THR A 212 -0.70 -15.57 3.91
C THR A 212 0.62 -14.97 4.31
N VAL A 213 0.79 -14.69 5.60
CA VAL A 213 2.05 -14.19 6.16
C VAL A 213 3.07 -15.32 6.15
N ARG A 214 4.11 -15.22 5.32
CA ARG A 214 5.12 -16.26 5.17
C ARG A 214 6.20 -16.20 6.23
N THR A 215 6.72 -15.00 6.47
CA THR A 215 7.76 -14.76 7.47
C THR A 215 7.49 -13.48 8.23
N ARG A 216 7.87 -13.48 9.50
CA ARG A 216 7.94 -12.31 10.37
C ARG A 216 9.37 -12.12 10.86
N THR A 217 9.97 -10.98 10.54
CA THR A 217 11.40 -10.75 10.84
C THR A 217 11.64 -10.07 12.19
N HIS A 218 10.61 -9.46 12.79
CA HIS A 218 10.72 -8.66 14.02
C HIS A 218 9.67 -9.04 15.05
N GLU A 219 10.00 -8.81 16.32
CA GLU A 219 9.16 -9.09 17.46
C GLU A 219 8.49 -7.84 18.03
N LEU A 220 7.47 -8.07 18.86
CA LEU A 220 6.81 -6.98 19.59
C LEU A 220 7.84 -6.25 20.46
N SER A 221 7.76 -4.92 20.51
CA SER A 221 8.69 -4.01 21.20
C SER A 221 10.06 -3.80 20.54
N ASP A 222 10.35 -4.44 19.40
CA ASP A 222 11.54 -4.12 18.61
C ASP A 222 11.49 -2.67 18.09
N TYR A 223 12.68 -2.09 17.92
CA TYR A 223 12.84 -0.80 17.26
C TYR A 223 13.34 -1.03 15.84
N VAL A 224 12.60 -0.56 14.85
CA VAL A 224 12.87 -0.82 13.43
C VAL A 224 13.19 0.45 12.66
N GLY A 225 14.02 0.32 11.64
CA GLY A 225 14.33 1.38 10.68
C GLY A 225 13.25 1.55 9.61
N ALA A 226 13.25 2.69 8.92
CA ALA A 226 12.40 2.88 7.75
C ALA A 226 12.83 1.92 6.63
N GLY A 227 11.87 1.22 6.01
CA GLY A 227 12.10 0.28 4.92
C GLY A 227 12.58 -1.11 5.36
N GLU A 228 12.75 -1.36 6.66
CA GLU A 228 13.10 -2.67 7.19
C GLU A 228 11.93 -3.66 7.03
N THR A 229 12.21 -4.86 6.53
CA THR A 229 11.16 -5.85 6.19
C THR A 229 10.57 -6.46 7.44
N ILE A 230 9.30 -6.20 7.70
CA ILE A 230 8.57 -6.74 8.86
C ILE A 230 7.87 -8.05 8.50
N PHE A 231 7.16 -8.06 7.37
CA PHE A 231 6.44 -9.24 6.88
C PHE A 231 6.80 -9.54 5.43
N ALA A 232 6.84 -10.82 5.08
CA ALA A 232 6.70 -11.26 3.69
C ALA A 232 5.28 -11.80 3.51
N LEU A 233 4.48 -11.13 2.66
CA LEU A 233 3.11 -11.53 2.35
C LEU A 233 3.05 -12.22 1.00
N THR A 234 2.52 -13.44 0.98
CA THR A 234 2.44 -14.29 -0.20
C THR A 234 1.03 -14.22 -0.79
N ASP A 235 0.91 -13.92 -2.10
CA ASP A 235 -0.35 -14.02 -2.84
C ASP A 235 -0.64 -15.50 -3.16
N GLU A 236 -1.70 -16.05 -2.57
CA GLU A 236 -2.08 -17.46 -2.77
C GLU A 236 -3.03 -17.68 -3.95
N ASP A 237 -3.67 -16.62 -4.46
CA ASP A 237 -4.63 -16.71 -5.56
C ASP A 237 -3.92 -16.74 -6.91
N ASN A 238 -2.82 -15.99 -7.05
CA ASN A 238 -2.06 -15.85 -8.28
C ASN A 238 -0.68 -16.51 -8.16
N LYS A 239 -0.60 -17.78 -8.55
CA LYS A 239 0.65 -18.54 -8.52
C LYS A 239 1.35 -18.46 -9.86
N ARG A 240 2.69 -18.45 -9.82
CA ARG A 240 3.52 -18.54 -11.01
C ARG A 240 4.19 -19.89 -11.06
N ILE A 241 4.46 -20.34 -12.25
CA ILE A 241 5.17 -21.58 -12.51
C ILE A 241 6.34 -21.21 -13.40
N ARG A 242 7.53 -21.60 -12.98
CA ARG A 242 8.74 -21.48 -13.78
C ARG A 242 9.01 -22.82 -14.44
N ILE A 243 8.86 -22.87 -15.76
CA ILE A 243 9.26 -24.02 -16.57
C ILE A 243 10.50 -23.69 -17.39
N TYR A 244 11.28 -24.71 -17.70
CA TYR A 244 12.49 -24.57 -18.51
C TYR A 244 12.31 -25.30 -19.84
N LEU A 245 12.38 -24.55 -20.93
CA LEU A 245 12.14 -25.07 -22.28
C LEU A 245 13.43 -25.16 -23.09
N SER A 246 13.59 -26.25 -23.85
CA SER A 246 14.65 -26.34 -24.86
C SER A 246 14.33 -25.47 -26.10
N PRO A 247 15.30 -25.17 -26.99
CA PRO A 247 15.05 -24.40 -28.22
C PRO A 247 14.02 -25.04 -29.14
N ALA A 248 13.87 -26.37 -29.10
CA ALA A 248 12.85 -27.09 -29.87
C ALA A 248 11.45 -26.85 -29.28
N GLN A 249 11.32 -26.89 -27.96
CA GLN A 249 10.06 -26.68 -27.26
C GLN A 249 9.60 -25.21 -27.30
N LEU A 250 10.55 -24.27 -27.31
CA LEU A 250 10.27 -22.84 -27.38
C LEU A 250 9.47 -22.45 -28.63
N GLN A 251 9.63 -23.19 -29.73
CA GLN A 251 8.88 -22.96 -30.97
C GLN A 251 7.39 -23.30 -30.85
N LEU A 252 7.00 -24.08 -29.83
CA LEU A 252 5.64 -24.53 -29.59
C LEU A 252 4.83 -23.57 -28.71
N VAL A 253 5.48 -22.55 -28.15
CA VAL A 253 4.89 -21.69 -27.11
C VAL A 253 4.99 -20.23 -27.50
N LYS A 254 3.90 -19.49 -27.32
CA LYS A 254 3.84 -18.03 -27.45
C LYS A 254 3.35 -17.40 -26.16
N VAL A 255 3.75 -16.15 -25.91
CA VAL A 255 3.17 -15.34 -24.83
C VAL A 255 1.66 -15.22 -25.05
N GLY A 256 0.88 -15.41 -24.00
CA GLY A 256 -0.60 -15.44 -24.02
C GLY A 256 -1.21 -16.80 -24.38
N GLN A 257 -0.41 -17.83 -24.65
CA GLN A 257 -0.90 -19.18 -24.93
C GLN A 257 -1.42 -19.86 -23.65
N GLU A 258 -2.57 -20.53 -23.76
CA GLU A 258 -3.10 -21.40 -22.69
C GLU A 258 -2.32 -22.72 -22.68
N VAL A 259 -1.92 -23.15 -21.49
CA VAL A 259 -1.20 -24.39 -21.23
C VAL A 259 -1.89 -25.16 -20.10
N SER A 260 -1.71 -26.48 -20.08
CA SER A 260 -2.31 -27.34 -19.06
C SER A 260 -1.26 -27.72 -18.02
N VAL A 261 -1.52 -27.41 -16.75
CA VAL A 261 -0.64 -27.72 -15.63
C VAL A 261 -1.14 -28.99 -14.94
N GLU A 262 -0.26 -29.98 -14.84
CA GLU A 262 -0.54 -31.22 -14.13
C GLU A 262 -0.49 -30.96 -12.63
N VAL A 263 -1.56 -31.36 -11.93
CA VAL A 263 -1.62 -31.32 -10.48
C VAL A 263 -1.75 -32.76 -9.98
N PRO A 264 -0.84 -33.24 -9.12
CA PRO A 264 -0.91 -34.60 -8.60
C PRO A 264 -2.28 -34.86 -7.94
N TYR A 265 -2.94 -35.95 -8.32
CA TYR A 265 -4.22 -36.39 -7.75
C TYR A 265 -5.43 -35.45 -7.98
N HIS A 266 -5.29 -34.44 -8.84
CA HIS A 266 -6.35 -33.49 -9.16
C HIS A 266 -6.52 -33.30 -10.67
N ALA A 267 -7.62 -32.69 -11.07
CA ALA A 267 -7.82 -32.28 -12.46
C ALA A 267 -6.77 -31.22 -12.84
N PRO A 268 -6.30 -31.21 -14.09
CA PRO A 268 -5.27 -30.27 -14.51
C PRO A 268 -5.78 -28.83 -14.47
N LEU A 269 -4.92 -27.93 -14.02
CA LEU A 269 -5.21 -26.50 -13.98
C LEU A 269 -4.85 -25.82 -15.29
N LYS A 270 -5.62 -24.82 -15.68
CA LYS A 270 -5.31 -23.98 -16.83
C LYS A 270 -4.33 -22.89 -16.41
N GLY A 271 -3.23 -22.76 -17.15
CA GLY A 271 -2.26 -21.68 -17.02
C GLY A 271 -2.16 -20.86 -18.29
N MET A 272 -1.69 -19.63 -18.17
CA MET A 272 -1.40 -18.77 -19.31
C MET A 272 0.08 -18.40 -19.30
N VAL A 273 0.75 -18.51 -20.45
CA VAL A 273 2.15 -18.12 -20.59
C VAL A 273 2.26 -16.60 -20.49
N SER A 274 2.83 -16.09 -19.41
CA SER A 274 2.94 -14.66 -19.15
C SER A 274 4.27 -14.06 -19.62
N PHE A 275 5.35 -14.85 -19.59
CA PHE A 275 6.68 -14.36 -19.95
C PHE A 275 7.56 -15.48 -20.51
N ILE A 276 8.36 -15.13 -21.51
CA ILE A 276 9.41 -15.98 -22.08
C ILE A 276 10.72 -15.20 -21.98
N SER A 277 11.71 -15.77 -21.30
CA SER A 277 13.03 -15.14 -21.15
C SER A 277 13.72 -14.98 -22.50
N PRO A 278 14.24 -13.79 -22.85
CA PRO A 278 15.06 -13.61 -24.03
C PRO A 278 16.48 -14.17 -23.85
N THR A 279 16.88 -14.48 -22.62
CA THR A 279 18.22 -14.95 -22.26
C THR A 279 18.19 -16.46 -22.04
N ALA A 280 19.08 -17.18 -22.73
CA ALA A 280 19.30 -18.60 -22.52
C ALA A 280 20.13 -18.83 -21.26
N MET A 281 19.75 -19.84 -20.47
CA MET A 281 20.46 -20.31 -19.29
C MET A 281 21.10 -21.67 -19.58
N PHE A 282 22.22 -21.95 -18.95
CA PHE A 282 22.83 -23.28 -18.97
C PHE A 282 22.23 -24.13 -17.86
N THR A 283 21.81 -25.37 -18.16
CA THR A 283 21.53 -26.34 -17.10
C THR A 283 22.83 -26.61 -16.34
N PRO A 284 22.90 -26.40 -15.01
CA PRO A 284 24.08 -26.78 -14.25
C PRO A 284 24.13 -28.31 -14.15
N LYS A 285 24.77 -28.97 -15.11
CA LYS A 285 25.21 -30.36 -15.00
C LYS A 285 26.66 -30.32 -14.49
N SER A 286 26.98 -31.09 -13.45
CA SER A 286 28.36 -31.29 -13.02
C SER A 286 29.14 -32.02 -14.13
N VAL A 287 29.97 -31.29 -14.86
CA VAL A 287 30.76 -31.78 -15.99
C VAL A 287 32.09 -32.36 -15.52
N GLN A 288 32.40 -33.63 -15.85
CA GLN A 288 33.74 -34.22 -15.66
C GLN A 288 34.42 -34.63 -16.99
N THR A 289 33.83 -34.35 -18.15
CA THR A 289 34.38 -34.66 -19.48
C THR A 289 34.03 -33.57 -20.50
N GLU A 290 34.86 -33.42 -21.54
CA GLU A 290 34.82 -32.35 -22.55
C GLU A 290 33.53 -32.30 -23.41
N ASP A 291 32.77 -33.40 -23.49
CA ASP A 291 31.63 -33.57 -24.42
C ASP A 291 30.25 -33.19 -23.86
N LEU A 292 30.15 -32.74 -22.61
CA LEU A 292 28.89 -32.32 -22.01
C LEU A 292 28.73 -30.80 -22.17
N ARG A 293 28.42 -30.35 -23.39
CA ARG A 293 27.87 -28.99 -23.57
C ARG A 293 26.60 -28.89 -22.74
N ALA A 294 26.53 -27.89 -21.86
CA ALA A 294 25.30 -27.62 -21.13
C ALA A 294 24.20 -27.25 -22.14
N ASP A 295 23.09 -27.98 -22.07
CA ASP A 295 21.93 -27.73 -22.91
C ASP A 295 21.40 -26.32 -22.59
N LEU A 296 21.17 -25.52 -23.64
CA LEU A 296 20.57 -24.20 -23.49
C LEU A 296 19.09 -24.38 -23.17
N ILE A 297 18.63 -23.72 -22.10
CA ILE A 297 17.23 -23.70 -21.68
C ILE A 297 16.74 -22.26 -21.53
N TYR A 298 15.46 -22.05 -21.78
CA TYR A 298 14.80 -20.76 -21.63
C TYR A 298 13.79 -20.84 -20.49
N GLU A 299 13.88 -19.90 -19.54
CA GLU A 299 12.85 -19.75 -18.50
C GLU A 299 11.57 -19.22 -19.14
N VAL A 300 10.47 -19.94 -18.91
CA VAL A 300 9.12 -19.51 -19.26
C VAL A 300 8.28 -19.47 -17.99
N ARG A 301 7.53 -18.38 -17.83
CA ARG A 301 6.60 -18.20 -16.72
C ARG A 301 5.18 -18.44 -17.17
N VAL A 302 4.48 -19.25 -16.39
CA VAL A 302 3.07 -19.55 -16.56
C VAL A 302 2.33 -19.04 -15.34
N GLU A 303 1.32 -18.20 -15.53
CA GLU A 303 0.44 -17.75 -14.47
C GLU A 303 -0.76 -18.69 -14.34
N VAL A 304 -1.06 -19.09 -13.11
CA VAL A 304 -2.17 -20.00 -12.78
C VAL A 304 -2.99 -19.40 -11.67
N LYS A 305 -4.30 -19.43 -11.86
CA LYS A 305 -5.27 -19.08 -10.81
C LYS A 305 -5.60 -20.34 -10.03
N ASP A 306 -5.19 -20.38 -8.77
CA ASP A 306 -5.30 -21.58 -7.92
C ASP A 306 -6.20 -21.31 -6.71
N TYR A 307 -7.49 -21.20 -6.97
CA TYR A 307 -8.51 -20.88 -5.97
C TYR A 307 -8.71 -21.96 -4.90
N GLU A 308 -8.32 -23.21 -5.19
CA GLU A 308 -8.39 -24.33 -4.24
C GLU A 308 -7.06 -24.54 -3.50
N HIS A 309 -6.07 -23.68 -3.76
CA HIS A 309 -4.73 -23.71 -3.17
C HIS A 309 -4.03 -25.09 -3.30
N LEU A 310 -4.22 -25.75 -4.44
CA LEU A 310 -3.69 -27.10 -4.71
C LEU A 310 -2.16 -27.11 -4.91
N LEU A 311 -1.60 -26.05 -5.49
CA LEU A 311 -0.19 -25.95 -5.83
C LEU A 311 0.64 -25.44 -4.64
N ARG A 312 1.68 -26.16 -4.24
CA ARG A 312 2.57 -25.73 -3.14
C ARG A 312 3.84 -25.08 -3.67
N PHE A 313 4.39 -24.12 -2.93
CA PHE A 313 5.65 -23.47 -3.30
C PHE A 313 6.80 -24.48 -3.42
N GLY A 314 7.59 -24.36 -4.49
CA GLY A 314 8.72 -25.25 -4.76
C GLY A 314 8.33 -26.65 -5.24
N GLU A 315 7.04 -26.96 -5.35
CA GLU A 315 6.56 -28.24 -5.87
C GLU A 315 6.97 -28.40 -7.34
N ALA A 316 7.55 -29.56 -7.65
CA ALA A 316 7.91 -29.91 -9.02
C ALA A 316 6.64 -30.31 -9.78
N ILE A 317 6.45 -29.68 -10.94
CA ILE A 317 5.22 -29.82 -11.72
C ILE A 317 5.54 -29.97 -13.20
N THR A 318 4.61 -30.63 -13.90
CA THR A 318 4.68 -30.85 -15.34
C THR A 318 3.65 -29.97 -16.03
N VAL A 319 4.07 -29.28 -17.08
CA VAL A 319 3.22 -28.42 -17.90
C VAL A 319 3.19 -28.95 -19.32
N TYR A 320 1.98 -29.10 -19.86
CA TYR A 320 1.75 -29.53 -21.24
C TYR A 320 1.56 -28.29 -22.11
N LEU A 321 2.49 -28.09 -23.04
CA LEU A 321 2.61 -26.91 -23.91
C LEU A 321 1.56 -26.89 -25.02
N THR A 322 1.15 -28.08 -25.45
CA THR A 322 0.15 -28.31 -26.49
C THR A 322 -0.64 -29.57 -26.15
N GLY A 323 -1.96 -29.48 -26.10
CA GLY A 323 -2.85 -30.56 -25.63
C GLY A 323 -3.25 -30.44 -24.16
N THR A 324 -4.29 -31.16 -23.76
CA THR A 324 -4.73 -31.29 -22.36
C THR A 324 -3.87 -32.32 -21.64
N ALA A 325 -3.42 -31.99 -20.42
CA ALA A 325 -2.76 -32.94 -19.54
C ALA A 325 -3.68 -34.15 -19.28
N PRO A 326 -3.13 -35.37 -19.10
CA PRO A 326 -3.91 -36.54 -18.74
C PRO A 326 -4.59 -36.33 -17.38
N ASP A 327 -5.89 -36.58 -17.33
CA ASP A 327 -6.66 -36.53 -16.10
C ASP A 327 -6.47 -37.82 -15.29
N HIS A 328 -5.53 -37.79 -14.34
CA HIS A 328 -5.23 -38.92 -13.48
C HIS A 328 -6.31 -39.18 -12.41
N SER A 329 -7.28 -38.30 -12.22
CA SER A 329 -8.41 -38.55 -11.32
C SER A 329 -9.35 -39.65 -11.85
N ALA A 330 -9.42 -39.81 -13.17
CA ALA A 330 -10.24 -40.84 -13.83
C ALA A 330 -9.59 -42.24 -13.83
N GLU A 331 -8.28 -42.35 -13.67
CA GLU A 331 -7.52 -43.60 -13.85
C GLU A 331 -7.58 -44.53 -12.62
N GLN A 332 -7.89 -43.99 -11.43
CA GLN A 332 -8.12 -44.80 -10.23
C GLN A 332 -9.43 -45.61 -10.24
N LEU A 333 -10.43 -45.23 -11.04
CA LEU A 333 -11.68 -46.00 -11.18
C LEU A 333 -11.53 -47.28 -12.01
N LYS A 334 -10.36 -47.51 -12.64
CA LYS A 334 -10.12 -48.65 -13.55
C LYS A 334 -9.08 -49.66 -13.10
N ARG A 335 -8.53 -49.57 -11.89
CA ARG A 335 -7.65 -50.64 -11.38
C ARG A 335 -8.47 -51.87 -10.95
N PRO A 336 -8.29 -53.06 -11.57
CA PRO A 336 -8.94 -54.27 -11.08
C PRO A 336 -8.34 -54.67 -9.73
N ALA A 337 -9.22 -55.00 -8.78
CA ALA A 337 -8.85 -55.58 -7.49
C ALA A 337 -8.16 -56.93 -7.71
N SER A 338 -6.83 -56.96 -7.68
CA SER A 338 -6.04 -58.20 -7.76
C SER A 338 -5.43 -58.54 -6.40
N ALA A 339 -6.00 -59.58 -5.80
CA ALA A 339 -5.37 -60.55 -4.89
C ALA A 339 -4.70 -60.03 -3.59
N ALA A 340 -5.52 -59.87 -2.54
CA ALA A 340 -5.04 -59.98 -1.16
C ALA A 340 -4.88 -61.46 -0.78
N THR A 341 -3.66 -62.00 -0.92
CA THR A 341 -3.29 -63.31 -0.36
C THR A 341 -2.86 -63.12 1.10
N ARG A 342 -3.59 -63.78 1.99
CA ARG A 342 -3.31 -63.94 3.42
C ARG A 342 -1.91 -64.50 3.68
N ALA A 343 -1.20 -63.93 4.64
CA ALA A 343 -0.24 -64.66 5.47
C ALA A 343 -0.30 -64.12 6.90
N SER A 344 -1.09 -64.82 7.70
CA SER A 344 -1.14 -64.75 9.15
C SER A 344 0.00 -65.58 9.74
N SER A 345 0.85 -64.98 10.57
CA SER A 345 1.74 -65.72 11.46
C SER A 345 1.77 -65.08 12.85
N THR A 346 1.04 -65.75 13.73
CA THR A 346 1.05 -65.71 15.20
C THR A 346 2.44 -66.03 15.76
N THR A 347 2.95 -65.30 16.75
CA THR A 347 3.96 -65.76 17.75
C THR A 347 3.92 -64.79 18.95
N THR A 348 3.19 -65.12 20.03
CA THR A 348 3.65 -65.76 21.29
C THR A 348 4.32 -64.78 22.27
N ALA A 349 3.58 -64.45 23.33
CA ALA A 349 4.09 -63.85 24.57
C ALA A 349 4.93 -64.87 25.38
N PRO A 350 5.74 -64.42 26.35
CA PRO A 350 5.33 -64.71 27.72
C PRO A 350 5.54 -63.56 28.73
N SER A 351 4.73 -63.68 29.78
CA SER A 351 4.72 -63.01 31.08
C SER A 351 6.04 -63.06 31.86
N SER A 352 6.32 -62.02 32.66
CA SER A 352 6.13 -62.01 34.13
C SER A 352 6.94 -60.90 34.81
N ASP A 353 6.31 -60.18 35.75
CA ASP A 353 6.81 -59.67 37.06
C ASP A 353 8.18 -58.96 37.11
N THR A 354 8.40 -57.82 37.79
CA THR A 354 7.94 -57.47 39.14
C THR A 354 8.35 -56.02 39.49
N SER A 355 7.57 -55.43 40.40
CA SER A 355 7.97 -54.58 41.53
C SER A 355 8.10 -53.04 41.42
N THR A 356 7.40 -52.43 42.39
CA THR A 356 7.75 -51.27 43.25
C THR A 356 7.73 -49.90 42.60
N ASP A 357 6.69 -49.10 42.86
CA ASP A 357 6.39 -48.33 44.09
C ASP A 357 6.87 -46.88 43.98
N ASN A 358 5.91 -45.98 44.17
CA ASN A 358 5.94 -44.81 45.06
C ASN A 358 5.77 -43.39 44.48
N ILE A 359 4.58 -42.87 44.79
CA ILE A 359 4.30 -41.68 45.63
C ILE A 359 4.22 -40.27 44.99
N ALA A 360 3.06 -39.66 45.27
CA ALA A 360 2.71 -38.25 45.52
C ALA A 360 2.61 -37.28 44.33
N THR A 361 1.40 -36.82 43.97
CA THR A 361 0.74 -35.58 44.47
C THR A 361 1.61 -34.32 44.43
N SER A 362 1.36 -33.47 43.43
CA SER A 362 0.80 -32.11 43.57
C SER A 362 0.30 -31.62 42.23
#